data_AF-A0A091TZ30-F1
#
_entry.id   AF-A0A091TZ30-F1
#
_cell.length_a   1.000
_cell.length_b   1.000
_cell.length_c   1.000
_cell.angle_alpha   90.00
_cell.angle_beta   90.00
_cell.angle_gamma   90.00
#
_symmetry.space_group_name_H-M   'P 1'
#
loop_
_entity.id
_entity.type
_entity.pdbx_description
1 polymer ?
#
loop_
_entity_poly.entity_id
_entity_poly.type
_entity_poly.pdbx_seq_one_letter_code
_entity_poly.pdbx_strand_id
1 'polypeptide(L)'
;LHVATSSSLLRADYWCLEDLYRELVKRYVDAVDKLSGRRPDPATIEGCRELKPDNYLLAWHTPFNEKGSGFGASTKAMCLGMRYWKPERLESLIEVSIECGRMTHNHPTGFLGSLCTALFVAYAIQGKPLVQWGREMMKVVPMAEEYCKKTIRHMAEYQEHWFYFEAKWQFYLEEREINEENQNKPVFPDNYDAEEREK
;
A
#
# COMPACT_ATOMS: atom_id res chain seq x y z
N LEU A 1 -7.90 4.47 10.16
CA LEU A 1 -8.08 4.60 8.70
C LEU A 1 -8.57 3.30 8.03
N HIS A 2 -8.12 2.11 8.43
CA HIS A 2 -8.64 0.85 7.85
C HIS A 2 -10.18 0.74 7.83
N VAL A 3 -10.86 1.09 8.94
CA VAL A 3 -12.34 1.14 9.00
C VAL A 3 -12.93 2.19 8.05
N ALA A 4 -12.23 3.30 7.84
CA ALA A 4 -12.66 4.33 6.88
C ALA A 4 -12.59 3.78 5.45
N THR A 5 -11.49 3.11 5.09
CA THR A 5 -11.30 2.43 3.81
C THR A 5 -12.37 1.36 3.60
N SER A 6 -12.62 0.49 4.59
CA SER A 6 -13.63 -0.57 4.46
C SER A 6 -15.05 -0.01 4.31
N SER A 7 -15.38 1.06 5.04
CA SER A 7 -16.68 1.73 4.93
C SER A 7 -16.91 2.31 3.53
N SER A 8 -15.88 2.91 2.92
CA SER A 8 -15.96 3.40 1.53
C SER A 8 -16.18 2.26 0.53
N LEU A 9 -15.53 1.10 0.72
CA LEU A 9 -15.69 -0.06 -0.17
C LEU A 9 -17.07 -0.71 -0.09
N LEU A 10 -17.76 -0.57 1.04
CA LEU A 10 -19.10 -1.12 1.27
C LEU A 10 -20.21 -0.23 0.71
N ARG A 11 -19.91 0.99 0.28
CA ARG A 11 -20.90 1.87 -0.37
C ARG A 11 -21.33 1.22 -1.68
N ALA A 12 -22.63 0.90 -1.79
CA ALA A 12 -23.19 0.16 -2.92
C ALA A 12 -23.37 1.00 -4.19
N ASP A 13 -23.04 2.29 -4.15
CA ASP A 13 -23.48 3.29 -5.13
C ASP A 13 -22.32 4.00 -5.87
N TYR A 14 -21.11 3.43 -5.86
CA TYR A 14 -20.03 3.91 -6.74
C TYR A 14 -20.11 3.21 -8.11
N TRP A 15 -20.15 4.00 -9.20
CA TRP A 15 -20.27 3.49 -10.57
C TRP A 15 -18.91 3.27 -11.24
N CYS A 16 -17.90 4.00 -10.78
CA CYS A 16 -16.50 3.88 -11.21
C CYS A 16 -15.54 4.02 -10.02
N LEU A 17 -14.24 3.80 -10.26
CA LEU A 17 -13.22 3.92 -9.21
C LEU A 17 -13.05 5.36 -8.71
N GLU A 18 -13.29 6.37 -9.55
CA GLU A 18 -13.22 7.77 -9.11
C GLU A 18 -14.27 8.10 -8.04
N ASP A 19 -15.47 7.53 -8.14
CA ASP A 19 -16.51 7.68 -7.10
C ASP A 19 -16.03 7.10 -5.77
N LEU A 20 -15.39 5.93 -5.81
CA LEU A 20 -14.75 5.33 -4.65
C LEU A 20 -13.62 6.22 -4.10
N TYR A 21 -12.78 6.79 -4.95
CA TYR A 21 -11.69 7.67 -4.52
C TYR A 21 -12.19 8.95 -3.86
N ARG A 22 -13.24 9.57 -4.41
CA ARG A 22 -13.91 10.72 -3.78
C ARG A 22 -14.48 10.37 -2.40
N GLU A 23 -15.09 9.19 -2.26
CA GLU A 23 -15.59 8.73 -0.96
C GLU A 23 -14.44 8.46 0.03
N LEU A 24 -13.35 7.82 -0.42
CA LEU A 24 -12.17 7.57 0.41
C LEU A 24 -11.59 8.88 0.95
N VAL A 25 -11.48 9.90 0.10
CA VAL A 25 -11.02 11.24 0.51
C VAL A 25 -11.88 11.81 1.63
N LYS A 26 -13.21 11.84 1.45
CA LYS A 26 -14.13 12.34 2.47
C LYS A 26 -13.96 11.61 3.79
N ARG A 27 -13.89 10.27 3.74
CA ARG A 27 -13.73 9.43 4.94
C ARG A 27 -12.36 9.60 5.60
N TYR A 28 -11.29 9.85 4.85
CA TYR A 28 -9.96 10.08 5.41
C TYR A 28 -9.85 11.42 6.12
N VAL A 29 -10.37 12.49 5.52
CA VAL A 29 -10.44 13.81 6.14
C VAL A 29 -11.27 13.74 7.43
N ASP A 30 -12.49 13.20 7.37
CA ASP A 30 -13.37 13.01 8.54
C ASP A 30 -12.74 12.16 9.65
N ALA A 31 -11.94 11.15 9.26
CA ALA A 31 -11.31 10.24 10.21
C ALA A 31 -10.12 10.90 10.91
N VAL A 32 -9.34 11.74 10.22
CA VAL A 32 -8.17 12.43 10.79
C VAL A 32 -8.57 13.40 11.89
N ASP A 33 -9.68 14.13 11.74
CA ASP A 33 -10.19 15.02 12.79
C ASP A 33 -10.54 14.29 14.09
N LYS A 34 -10.86 12.99 13.98
CA LYS A 34 -11.23 12.11 15.09
C LYS A 34 -10.04 11.34 15.68
N LEU A 35 -8.81 11.61 15.24
CA LEU A 35 -7.60 10.97 15.77
C LEU A 35 -7.08 11.61 17.07
N SER A 36 -7.79 12.58 17.65
CA SER A 36 -7.44 13.19 18.94
C SER A 36 -7.20 12.13 20.02
N GLY A 37 -6.04 12.18 20.68
CA GLY A 37 -5.66 11.23 21.73
C GLY A 37 -5.01 9.93 21.23
N ARG A 38 -4.87 9.74 19.91
CA ARG A 38 -4.05 8.67 19.31
C ARG A 38 -2.67 9.22 18.91
N ARG A 39 -1.72 8.33 18.62
CA ARG A 39 -0.42 8.66 18.01
C ARG A 39 -0.45 8.27 16.53
N PRO A 40 -1.09 9.06 15.65
CA PRO A 40 -1.08 8.78 14.22
C PRO A 40 0.32 9.02 13.64
N ASP A 41 0.59 8.33 12.55
CA ASP A 41 1.76 8.62 11.71
C ASP A 41 1.67 10.07 11.18
N PRO A 42 2.74 10.89 11.29
CA PRO A 42 2.72 12.28 10.82
C PRO A 42 2.38 12.43 9.34
N ALA A 43 2.88 11.54 8.47
CA ALA A 43 2.62 11.58 7.04
C ALA A 43 1.13 11.36 6.73
N THR A 44 0.45 10.54 7.54
CA THR A 44 -1.00 10.38 7.48
C THR A 44 -1.75 11.69 7.71
N ILE A 45 -1.39 12.46 8.74
CA ILE A 45 -2.06 13.74 9.04
C ILE A 45 -1.79 14.75 7.92
N GLU A 46 -0.53 14.92 7.54
CA GLU A 46 -0.10 15.86 6.49
C GLU A 46 -0.79 15.53 5.16
N GLY A 47 -0.72 14.26 4.75
CA GLY A 47 -1.35 13.79 3.53
C GLY A 47 -2.86 14.01 3.51
N CYS A 48 -3.57 13.81 4.63
CA CYS A 48 -5.01 14.09 4.68
C CYS A 48 -5.35 15.58 4.59
N ARG A 49 -4.46 16.48 5.04
CA ARG A 49 -4.65 17.94 4.90
C ARG A 49 -4.50 18.42 3.46
N GLU A 50 -3.70 17.72 2.66
CA GLU A 50 -3.52 18.02 1.23
C GLU A 50 -4.67 17.54 0.34
N LEU A 51 -5.54 16.66 0.87
CA LEU A 51 -6.71 16.18 0.16
C LEU A 51 -7.75 17.30 -0.02
N LYS A 52 -8.48 17.26 -1.13
CA LYS A 52 -9.42 18.32 -1.53
C LYS A 52 -10.82 17.73 -1.71
N PRO A 53 -11.59 17.46 -0.63
CA PRO A 53 -12.88 16.78 -0.72
C PRO A 53 -13.90 17.51 -1.60
N ASP A 54 -13.77 18.84 -1.75
CA ASP A 54 -14.63 19.67 -2.58
C ASP A 54 -14.19 19.76 -4.06
N ASN A 55 -13.03 19.19 -4.42
CA ASN A 55 -12.54 19.18 -5.80
C ASN A 55 -12.92 17.88 -6.51
N TYR A 56 -13.94 17.94 -7.37
CA TYR A 56 -14.47 16.75 -8.04
C TYR A 56 -13.47 15.96 -8.89
N LEU A 57 -12.51 16.65 -9.53
CA LEU A 57 -11.59 16.05 -10.50
C LEU A 57 -10.27 15.60 -9.87
N LEU A 58 -9.79 16.32 -8.84
CA LEU A 58 -8.46 16.10 -8.28
C LEU A 58 -8.49 15.85 -6.76
N ALA A 59 -9.63 15.42 -6.20
CA ALA A 59 -9.82 15.28 -4.76
C ALA A 59 -8.75 14.44 -4.05
N TRP A 60 -8.29 13.36 -4.69
CA TRP A 60 -7.36 12.37 -4.11
C TRP A 60 -5.91 12.54 -4.58
N HIS A 61 -5.65 13.47 -5.51
CA HIS A 61 -4.31 13.70 -6.03
C HIS A 61 -3.52 14.62 -5.09
N THR A 62 -2.43 14.08 -4.56
CA THR A 62 -1.46 14.79 -3.73
C THR A 62 -0.13 14.92 -4.48
N PRO A 63 0.68 15.96 -4.21
CA PRO A 63 2.04 16.06 -4.74
C PRO A 63 2.92 14.93 -4.21
N PHE A 64 4.08 14.72 -4.84
CA PHE A 64 5.12 13.85 -4.25
C PHE A 64 5.49 14.36 -2.85
N ASN A 65 5.69 13.45 -1.89
CA ASN A 65 6.09 13.79 -0.53
C ASN A 65 7.27 12.93 -0.11
N GLU A 66 8.45 13.52 0.02
CA GLU A 66 9.68 12.86 0.49
C GLU A 66 9.51 12.22 1.89
N LYS A 67 8.66 12.80 2.75
CA LYS A 67 8.33 12.27 4.09
C LYS A 67 7.18 11.26 4.06
N GLY A 68 6.62 10.97 2.89
CA GLY A 68 5.50 10.06 2.69
C GLY A 68 5.86 8.57 2.78
N SER A 69 7.04 8.21 3.30
CA SER A 69 7.54 6.83 3.39
C SER A 69 6.99 6.03 4.58
N GLY A 70 6.13 6.63 5.41
CA GLY A 70 5.54 6.03 6.61
C GLY A 70 4.62 4.82 6.36
N PHE A 71 4.25 4.13 7.45
CA PHE A 71 3.44 2.91 7.41
C PHE A 71 1.92 3.18 7.30
N GLY A 72 1.49 4.44 7.36
CA GLY A 72 0.07 4.81 7.42
C GLY A 72 -0.72 4.34 6.19
N ALA A 73 -0.09 4.29 5.02
CA ALA A 73 -0.68 3.72 3.82
C ALA A 73 -0.92 2.20 3.92
N SER A 74 0.06 1.43 4.42
CA SER A 74 -0.05 -0.01 4.62
C SER A 74 -1.19 -0.37 5.57
N THR A 75 -1.26 0.30 6.73
CA THR A 75 -2.21 -0.04 7.80
C THR A 75 -3.69 0.20 7.48
N LYS A 76 -4.00 0.84 6.34
CA LYS A 76 -5.38 1.05 5.89
C LYS A 76 -5.77 0.18 4.68
N ALA A 77 -4.86 -0.61 4.13
CA ALA A 77 -5.05 -1.28 2.84
C ALA A 77 -5.58 -2.72 2.92
N MET A 78 -5.62 -3.35 4.11
CA MET A 78 -6.00 -4.78 4.25
C MET A 78 -7.37 -5.10 3.63
N CYS A 79 -8.37 -4.23 3.81
CA CYS A 79 -9.71 -4.45 3.27
C CYS A 79 -9.76 -4.38 1.73
N LEU A 80 -8.77 -3.78 1.07
CA LEU A 80 -8.65 -3.79 -0.39
C LEU A 80 -8.36 -5.21 -0.88
N GLY A 81 -7.44 -5.91 -0.20
CA GLY A 81 -7.17 -7.33 -0.42
C GLY A 81 -8.41 -8.19 -0.25
N MET A 82 -9.24 -7.90 0.75
CA MET A 82 -10.52 -8.59 0.95
C MET A 82 -11.55 -8.31 -0.15
N ARG A 83 -11.55 -7.10 -0.71
CA ARG A 83 -12.52 -6.69 -1.73
C ARG A 83 -12.17 -7.17 -3.13
N TYR A 84 -10.87 -7.21 -3.45
CA TYR A 84 -10.32 -7.53 -4.77
C TYR A 84 -9.45 -8.79 -4.74
N TRP A 85 -9.79 -9.77 -3.89
CA TRP A 85 -8.98 -10.97 -3.67
C TRP A 85 -8.87 -11.91 -4.87
N LYS A 86 -9.80 -11.84 -5.84
CA LYS A 86 -9.83 -12.78 -6.97
C LYS A 86 -8.66 -12.51 -7.94
N PRO A 87 -7.99 -13.53 -8.51
CA PRO A 87 -6.88 -13.33 -9.45
C PRO A 87 -7.25 -12.44 -10.66
N GLU A 88 -8.48 -12.53 -11.15
CA GLU A 88 -8.97 -11.72 -12.29
C GLU A 88 -9.16 -10.24 -11.93
N ARG A 89 -9.04 -9.89 -10.64
CA ARG A 89 -9.14 -8.52 -10.12
C ARG A 89 -7.78 -7.93 -9.72
N LEU A 90 -6.67 -8.58 -10.07
CA LEU A 90 -5.32 -8.14 -9.71
C LEU A 90 -5.04 -6.70 -10.17
N GLU A 91 -5.38 -6.34 -11.41
CA GLU A 91 -5.18 -4.96 -11.90
C GLU A 91 -5.96 -3.94 -11.07
N SER A 92 -7.22 -4.25 -10.72
CA SER A 92 -8.02 -3.39 -9.84
C SER A 92 -7.43 -3.30 -8.43
N LEU A 93 -6.87 -4.40 -7.90
CA LEU A 93 -6.20 -4.41 -6.60
C LEU A 93 -4.96 -3.50 -6.64
N ILE A 94 -4.14 -3.58 -7.70
CA ILE A 94 -2.97 -2.74 -7.91
C ILE A 94 -3.40 -1.27 -7.94
N GLU A 95 -4.28 -0.91 -8.86
CA GLU A 95 -4.75 0.46 -9.03
C GLU A 95 -5.31 1.05 -7.73
N VAL A 96 -6.27 0.38 -7.09
CA VAL A 96 -6.94 0.92 -5.90
C VAL A 96 -5.99 0.98 -4.70
N SER A 97 -5.08 0.01 -4.54
CA SER A 97 -4.12 0.02 -3.43
C SER A 97 -3.05 1.10 -3.60
N ILE A 98 -2.58 1.36 -4.82
CA ILE A 98 -1.66 2.44 -5.14
C ILE A 98 -2.34 3.79 -4.89
N GLU A 99 -3.52 4.06 -5.46
CA GLU A 99 -4.22 5.33 -5.28
C GLU A 99 -4.58 5.58 -3.80
N CYS A 100 -5.07 4.55 -3.09
CA CYS A 100 -5.36 4.64 -1.66
C CYS A 100 -4.11 4.98 -0.81
N GLY A 101 -2.95 4.44 -1.19
CA GLY A 101 -1.67 4.78 -0.57
C GLY A 101 -1.28 6.23 -0.85
N ARG A 102 -1.23 6.60 -2.13
CA ARG A 102 -0.82 7.90 -2.64
C ARG A 102 -1.63 9.07 -2.07
N MET A 103 -2.91 8.88 -1.78
CA MET A 103 -3.75 9.88 -1.09
C MET A 103 -3.11 10.48 0.17
N THR A 104 -2.21 9.75 0.84
CA THR A 104 -1.54 10.25 2.06
C THR A 104 -0.03 10.05 2.06
N HIS A 105 0.46 9.10 1.28
CA HIS A 105 1.84 8.63 1.26
C HIS A 105 2.29 8.56 -0.20
N ASN A 106 2.34 9.70 -0.87
CA ASN A 106 2.76 9.75 -2.27
C ASN A 106 4.30 9.68 -2.38
N HIS A 107 4.81 8.52 -1.97
CA HIS A 107 6.19 8.10 -1.95
C HIS A 107 6.21 6.58 -2.16
N PRO A 108 7.04 6.02 -3.06
CA PRO A 108 7.04 4.59 -3.38
C PRO A 108 7.09 3.67 -2.17
N THR A 109 8.00 3.91 -1.23
CA THR A 109 8.09 3.13 0.02
C THR A 109 6.77 3.07 0.80
N GLY A 110 5.99 4.17 0.79
CA GLY A 110 4.71 4.24 1.49
C GLY A 110 3.58 3.55 0.72
N PHE A 111 3.31 3.97 -0.53
CA PHE A 111 2.19 3.42 -1.28
C PHE A 111 2.41 1.97 -1.76
N LEU A 112 3.66 1.53 -1.98
CA LEU A 112 3.95 0.12 -2.25
C LEU A 112 3.74 -0.75 -1.00
N GLY A 113 3.85 -0.17 0.20
CA GLY A 113 3.42 -0.82 1.44
C GLY A 113 1.90 -1.07 1.48
N SER A 114 1.09 -0.16 0.93
CA SER A 114 -0.36 -0.36 0.72
C SER A 114 -0.62 -1.53 -0.24
N LEU A 115 0.08 -1.56 -1.38
CA LEU A 115 0.02 -2.68 -2.34
C LEU A 115 0.40 -4.02 -1.70
N CYS A 116 1.55 -4.07 -1.01
CA CYS A 116 2.03 -5.27 -0.30
C CYS A 116 0.95 -5.80 0.65
N THR A 117 0.38 -4.92 1.48
CA THR A 117 -0.64 -5.30 2.46
C THR A 117 -1.90 -5.84 1.78
N ALA A 118 -2.35 -5.18 0.72
CA ALA A 118 -3.52 -5.60 -0.04
C ALA A 118 -3.30 -6.95 -0.74
N LEU A 119 -2.12 -7.16 -1.34
CA LEU A 119 -1.74 -8.43 -1.97
C LEU A 119 -1.67 -9.57 -0.96
N PHE A 120 -1.03 -9.38 0.18
CA PHE A 120 -0.87 -10.44 1.18
C PHE A 120 -2.22 -10.88 1.75
N VAL A 121 -3.16 -9.94 1.93
CA VAL A 121 -4.54 -10.30 2.33
C VAL A 121 -5.28 -11.03 1.21
N ALA A 122 -5.10 -10.63 -0.05
CA ALA A 122 -5.66 -11.36 -1.18
C ALA A 122 -5.10 -12.79 -1.25
N TYR A 123 -3.79 -12.96 -1.08
CA TYR A 123 -3.11 -14.26 -1.06
C TYR A 123 -3.59 -15.14 0.10
N ALA A 124 -3.80 -14.57 1.28
CA ALA A 124 -4.37 -15.28 2.41
C ALA A 124 -5.77 -15.85 2.10
N ILE A 125 -6.64 -15.05 1.46
CA ILE A 125 -7.98 -15.48 1.07
C ILE A 125 -7.93 -16.54 -0.04
N GLN A 126 -6.98 -16.42 -0.96
CA GLN A 126 -6.73 -17.42 -2.02
C GLN A 126 -6.12 -18.73 -1.48
N GLY A 127 -5.71 -18.79 -0.21
CA GLY A 127 -5.05 -19.95 0.38
C GLY A 127 -3.62 -20.18 -0.14
N LYS A 128 -2.95 -19.14 -0.67
CA LYS A 128 -1.56 -19.25 -1.11
C LYS A 128 -0.63 -19.51 0.09
N PRO A 129 0.36 -20.41 -0.02
CA PRO A 129 1.31 -20.64 1.06
C PRO A 129 2.07 -19.36 1.44
N LEU A 130 2.14 -19.05 2.74
CA LEU A 130 2.74 -17.82 3.29
C LEU A 130 4.16 -17.56 2.76
N VAL A 131 4.96 -18.63 2.65
CA VAL A 131 6.35 -18.56 2.18
C VAL A 131 6.50 -17.98 0.77
N GLN A 132 5.44 -18.02 -0.04
CA GLN A 132 5.45 -17.54 -1.42
C GLN A 132 5.09 -16.06 -1.54
N TRP A 133 4.48 -15.45 -0.52
CA TRP A 133 3.83 -14.16 -0.65
C TRP A 133 4.79 -13.05 -1.10
N GLY A 134 6.00 -13.01 -0.53
CA GLY A 134 7.01 -12.02 -0.88
C GLY A 134 7.49 -12.13 -2.33
N ARG A 135 7.89 -13.32 -2.78
CA ARG A 135 8.33 -13.53 -4.18
C ARG A 135 7.20 -13.32 -5.19
N GLU A 136 5.97 -13.68 -4.84
CA GLU A 136 4.79 -13.44 -5.68
C GLU A 136 4.48 -11.93 -5.76
N MET A 137 4.61 -11.19 -4.66
CA MET A 137 4.47 -9.73 -4.67
C MET A 137 5.55 -9.08 -5.54
N MET A 138 6.80 -9.55 -5.49
CA MET A 138 7.88 -9.02 -6.34
C MET A 138 7.59 -9.18 -7.84
N LYS A 139 6.84 -10.21 -8.25
CA LYS A 139 6.36 -10.36 -9.65
C LYS A 139 5.29 -9.32 -10.02
N VAL A 140 4.56 -8.77 -9.04
CA VAL A 140 3.50 -7.77 -9.23
C VAL A 140 4.04 -6.34 -9.22
N VAL A 141 5.16 -6.07 -8.53
CA VAL A 141 5.75 -4.72 -8.44
C VAL A 141 5.94 -4.06 -9.82
N PRO A 142 6.49 -4.73 -10.86
CA PRO A 142 6.62 -4.13 -12.20
C PRO A 142 5.28 -3.67 -12.80
N MET A 143 4.19 -4.40 -12.57
CA MET A 143 2.85 -4.01 -13.03
C MET A 143 2.36 -2.74 -12.33
N ALA A 144 2.68 -2.58 -11.04
CA ALA A 144 2.41 -1.36 -10.30
C ALA A 144 3.24 -0.17 -10.82
N GLU A 145 4.47 -0.42 -11.25
CA GLU A 145 5.33 0.60 -11.86
C GLU A 145 4.73 1.08 -13.19
N GLU A 146 4.25 0.16 -14.03
CA GLU A 146 3.56 0.48 -15.28
C GLU A 146 2.29 1.29 -15.05
N TYR A 147 1.52 0.97 -14.00
CA TYR A 147 0.37 1.78 -13.60
C TYR A 147 0.80 3.20 -13.19
N CYS A 148 1.86 3.33 -12.38
CA CYS A 148 2.39 4.62 -11.95
C CYS A 148 2.91 5.46 -13.13
N LYS A 149 3.62 4.86 -14.09
CA LYS A 149 4.09 5.53 -15.31
C LYS A 149 2.96 6.14 -16.14
N LYS A 150 1.75 5.57 -16.08
CA LYS A 150 0.55 6.09 -16.77
C LYS A 150 -0.12 7.24 -16.02
N THR A 151 -0.02 7.28 -14.69
CA THR A 151 -0.77 8.22 -13.83
C THR A 151 0.09 9.32 -13.19
N ILE A 152 1.42 9.19 -13.21
CA ILE A 152 2.38 10.14 -12.62
C ILE A 152 3.13 10.86 -13.74
N ARG A 153 3.06 12.19 -13.74
CA ARG A 153 3.70 13.03 -14.78
C ARG A 153 5.23 13.08 -14.66
N HIS A 154 5.75 13.10 -13.43
CA HIS A 154 7.18 13.28 -13.14
C HIS A 154 7.72 12.07 -12.38
N MET A 155 7.87 10.93 -13.07
CA MET A 155 8.34 9.68 -12.47
C MET A 155 9.79 9.71 -11.96
N ALA A 156 10.61 10.68 -12.40
CA ALA A 156 12.02 10.78 -12.01
C ALA A 156 12.18 10.89 -10.48
N GLU A 157 11.30 11.64 -9.81
CA GLU A 157 11.31 11.80 -8.34
C GLU A 157 10.98 10.50 -7.58
N TYR A 158 10.38 9.51 -8.26
CA TYR A 158 9.94 8.25 -7.66
C TYR A 158 10.97 7.13 -7.85
N GLN A 159 11.87 7.25 -8.82
CA GLN A 159 12.68 6.12 -9.28
C GLN A 159 13.65 5.59 -8.22
N GLU A 160 14.36 6.47 -7.52
CA GLU A 160 15.29 6.07 -6.45
C GLU A 160 14.57 5.37 -5.29
N HIS A 161 13.43 5.93 -4.89
CA HIS A 161 12.62 5.38 -3.79
C HIS A 161 11.91 4.08 -4.17
N TRP A 162 11.61 3.89 -5.46
CA TRP A 162 11.10 2.64 -6.00
C TRP A 162 12.15 1.53 -5.85
N PHE A 163 13.37 1.80 -6.33
CA PHE A 163 14.49 0.89 -6.21
C PHE A 163 14.79 0.55 -4.74
N TYR A 164 14.70 1.53 -3.84
CA TYR A 164 14.83 1.28 -2.40
C TYR A 164 13.84 0.23 -1.88
N PHE A 165 12.56 0.33 -2.25
CA PHE A 165 11.54 -0.64 -1.84
C PHE A 165 11.85 -2.05 -2.39
N GLU A 166 12.19 -2.15 -3.67
CA GLU A 166 12.53 -3.42 -4.31
C GLU A 166 13.76 -4.08 -3.67
N ALA A 167 14.83 -3.31 -3.50
CA ALA A 167 16.07 -3.81 -2.90
C ALA A 167 15.83 -4.30 -1.46
N LYS A 168 15.08 -3.55 -0.64
CA LYS A 168 14.77 -3.98 0.74
C LYS A 168 13.99 -5.29 0.78
N TRP A 169 13.04 -5.48 -0.13
CA TRP A 169 12.31 -6.76 -0.23
C TRP A 169 13.19 -7.89 -0.75
N GLN A 170 14.00 -7.65 -1.78
CA GLN A 170 14.93 -8.66 -2.29
C GLN A 170 15.88 -9.14 -1.20
N PHE A 171 16.54 -8.22 -0.49
CA PHE A 171 17.42 -8.57 0.62
C PHE A 171 16.71 -9.37 1.71
N TYR A 172 15.49 -8.96 2.10
CA TYR A 172 14.71 -9.72 3.08
C TYR A 172 14.39 -11.15 2.62
N LEU A 173 14.02 -11.33 1.35
CA LEU A 173 13.69 -12.66 0.82
C LEU A 173 14.92 -13.55 0.69
N GLU A 174 16.07 -12.98 0.32
CA GLU A 174 17.36 -13.68 0.29
C GLU A 174 17.83 -14.06 1.71
N GLU A 175 17.77 -13.12 2.65
CA GLU A 175 18.16 -13.33 4.06
C GLU A 175 17.33 -14.43 4.73
N ARG A 176 16.06 -14.57 4.33
CA ARG A 176 15.16 -15.63 4.82
C ARG A 176 15.20 -16.90 3.98
N GLU A 177 15.99 -16.95 2.91
CA GLU A 177 16.02 -18.05 1.93
C GLU A 177 14.63 -18.42 1.42
N ILE A 178 13.89 -17.45 0.89
CA ILE A 178 12.54 -17.61 0.32
C ILE A 178 12.34 -16.86 -1.01
N ASN A 179 13.44 -16.46 -1.68
CA ASN A 179 13.42 -15.77 -2.96
C ASN A 179 13.17 -16.73 -4.15
N GLU A 180 13.61 -17.99 -4.07
CA GLU A 180 13.52 -18.98 -5.14
C GLU A 180 12.32 -19.94 -5.00
N GLU A 181 11.88 -20.60 -6.08
CA GLU A 181 10.69 -21.49 -6.04
C GLU A 181 10.89 -22.76 -5.20
N ASN A 182 12.13 -23.27 -5.15
CA ASN A 182 12.49 -24.46 -4.37
C ASN A 182 12.65 -24.17 -2.87
N GLN A 183 12.75 -22.90 -2.49
CA GLN A 183 12.84 -22.44 -1.12
C GLN A 183 11.44 -22.28 -0.50
N ASN A 184 11.05 -23.23 0.35
CA ASN A 184 9.71 -23.26 0.96
C ASN A 184 9.74 -23.31 2.49
N LYS A 185 10.89 -23.06 3.10
CA LYS A 185 11.06 -22.96 4.55
C LYS A 185 11.97 -21.77 4.86
N PRO A 186 11.47 -20.74 5.58
CA PRO A 186 12.30 -19.60 5.92
C PRO A 186 13.38 -19.99 6.94
N VAL A 187 14.57 -19.39 6.79
CA VAL A 187 15.69 -19.50 7.73
C VAL A 187 15.74 -18.27 8.62
N PHE A 188 15.97 -18.49 9.91
CA PHE A 188 16.22 -17.44 10.89
C PHE A 188 17.56 -17.71 11.55
N PRO A 189 18.30 -16.66 11.97
CA PRO A 189 19.50 -16.82 12.77
C PRO A 189 19.23 -17.58 14.07
N ASP A 190 20.23 -18.30 14.57
CA ASP A 190 20.14 -19.02 15.85
C ASP A 190 19.82 -18.08 17.02
N ASN A 191 20.35 -16.86 16.99
CA ASN A 191 19.96 -15.78 17.90
C ASN A 191 19.11 -14.74 17.17
N TYR A 192 17.81 -14.68 17.49
CA TYR A 192 16.85 -13.78 16.85
C TYR A 192 15.98 -13.04 17.89
N ASP A 193 16.63 -12.60 18.97
CA ASP A 193 16.01 -11.81 20.03
C ASP A 193 15.76 -10.33 19.60
N ALA A 194 15.28 -9.49 20.52
CA ALA A 194 15.01 -8.09 20.19
C ALA A 194 16.30 -7.28 19.97
N GLU A 195 17.35 -7.55 20.75
CA GLU A 195 18.60 -6.81 20.69
C GLU A 195 19.35 -7.09 19.38
N GLU A 196 19.35 -8.34 18.92
CA GLU A 196 20.02 -8.74 17.68
C GLU A 196 19.29 -8.23 16.44
N ARG A 197 17.96 -8.09 16.49
CA ARG A 197 17.15 -7.56 15.37
C ARG A 197 17.25 -6.04 15.20
N GLU A 198 17.65 -5.32 16.24
CA GLU A 198 17.72 -3.85 16.27
C GLU A 198 19.13 -3.29 16.00
N LYS A 199 20.13 -4.15 15.79
CA LYS A 199 21.49 -3.77 15.35
C LYS A 199 21.53 -3.40 13.86
#